data_AF-A0A484PCZ4-F1
#
_entry.id   AF-A0A484PCZ4-F1
#
_cell.length_a   1.000
_cell.length_b   1.000
_cell.length_c   1.000
_cell.angle_alpha   90.00
_cell.angle_beta   90.00
_cell.angle_gamma   90.00
#
_symmetry.space_group_name_H-M   'P 1'
#
loop_
_entity.id
_entity.type
_entity.pdbx_description
1 polymer ?
#
loop_
_entity_poly.entity_id
_entity_poly.type
_entity_poly.pdbx_seq_one_letter_code
_entity_poly.pdbx_strand_id
1 'polypeptide(L)'
;MLHVQRTHPALPDGEAFLVVQAEAARTRWSLFTVLGAPLARQTLEDGRWRNDGFAPPNASATRLFAALVFAWTPEADLAERYRQDRYTVVTGRRTLSHKNGKPLIVADSKEQLSVELPDGSTWVLRPLEQVR
;
A
#
# COMPACT_ATOMS: atom_id res chain seq x y z
N MET A 1 -5.88 -11.84 3.20
CA MET A 1 -6.19 -10.72 4.11
C MET A 1 -4.95 -10.45 4.93
N LEU A 2 -4.66 -9.17 5.19
CA LEU A 2 -3.47 -8.73 5.92
C LEU A 2 -3.88 -7.89 7.12
N HIS A 3 -3.17 -8.07 8.23
CA HIS A 3 -3.18 -7.12 9.34
C HIS A 3 -2.29 -5.93 9.00
N VAL A 4 -2.75 -4.72 9.32
CA VAL A 4 -2.09 -3.47 8.97
C VAL A 4 -1.97 -2.58 10.20
N GLN A 5 -0.73 -2.33 10.59
CA GLN A 5 -0.35 -1.37 11.62
C GLN A 5 0.05 -0.05 10.98
N ARG A 6 -0.51 1.05 11.46
CA ARG A 6 -0.13 2.41 11.05
C ARG A 6 0.45 3.17 12.24
N THR A 7 1.62 3.75 12.05
CA THR A 7 2.14 4.83 12.88
C THR A 7 2.17 6.13 12.08
N HIS A 8 1.80 7.25 12.70
CA HIS A 8 1.80 8.56 12.06
C HIS A 8 2.24 9.65 13.06
N PRO A 9 3.09 10.61 12.67
CA PRO A 9 3.67 11.57 13.62
C PRO A 9 2.65 12.48 14.31
N ALA A 10 1.53 12.78 13.65
CA ALA A 10 0.48 13.66 14.17
C ALA A 10 -0.86 12.96 14.52
N LEU A 11 -0.94 11.63 14.41
CA LEU A 11 -2.19 10.88 14.67
C LEU A 11 -1.88 9.66 15.53
N PRO A 12 -2.82 9.19 16.37
CA PRO A 12 -2.65 7.95 17.09
C PRO A 12 -2.35 6.77 16.15
N ASP A 13 -1.60 5.81 16.68
CA ASP A 13 -1.40 4.53 16.02
C ASP A 13 -2.74 3.86 15.72
N GLY A 14 -2.80 3.14 14.60
CA GLY A 14 -4.03 2.53 14.11
C GLY A 14 -3.83 1.11 13.67
N GLU A 15 -4.84 0.28 13.92
CA GLU A 15 -4.91 -1.11 13.48
C GLU A 15 -6.06 -1.28 12.48
N ALA A 16 -5.79 -2.03 11.41
CA ALA A 16 -6.72 -2.25 10.33
C ALA A 16 -6.52 -3.62 9.66
N PHE A 17 -7.49 -4.00 8.85
CA PHE A 17 -7.40 -5.15 7.97
C PHE A 17 -7.46 -4.72 6.51
N LEU A 18 -6.50 -5.22 5.71
CA LEU A 18 -6.48 -5.05 4.27
C LEU A 18 -6.91 -6.32 3.56
N VAL A 19 -7.86 -6.18 2.64
CA VAL A 19 -8.29 -7.22 1.72
C VAL A 19 -8.10 -6.72 0.31
N VAL A 20 -7.39 -7.52 -0.51
CA VAL A 20 -7.22 -7.27 -1.95
C VAL A 20 -7.82 -8.45 -2.69
N GLN A 21 -8.73 -8.16 -3.60
CA GLN A 21 -9.47 -9.15 -4.37
C GLN A 21 -9.22 -8.91 -5.86
N ALA A 22 -8.78 -9.95 -6.56
CA ALA A 22 -8.77 -9.93 -8.01
C ALA A 22 -10.19 -10.16 -8.53
N GLU A 23 -10.62 -9.31 -9.44
CA GLU A 23 -11.85 -9.44 -10.22
C GLU A 23 -11.49 -9.36 -11.71
N ALA A 24 -12.41 -9.73 -12.61
CA ALA A 24 -12.15 -9.88 -14.05
C ALA A 24 -11.10 -8.92 -14.65
N ALA A 25 -11.40 -7.61 -14.74
CA ALA A 25 -10.50 -6.60 -15.31
C ALA A 25 -9.92 -5.62 -14.26
N ARG A 26 -10.12 -5.89 -12.96
CA ARG A 26 -9.80 -4.93 -11.89
C ARG A 26 -9.40 -5.61 -10.60
N THR A 27 -8.79 -4.85 -9.70
CA THR A 27 -8.61 -5.29 -8.31
C THR A 27 -9.42 -4.43 -7.37
N ARG A 28 -10.09 -5.04 -6.39
CA ARG A 28 -10.78 -4.34 -5.30
C ARG A 28 -9.90 -4.36 -4.05
N TRP A 29 -9.69 -3.20 -3.47
CA TRP A 29 -8.89 -2.96 -2.28
C TRP A 29 -9.78 -2.40 -1.19
N SER A 30 -9.86 -3.09 -0.06
CA SER A 30 -10.70 -2.69 1.06
C SER A 30 -9.88 -2.67 2.34
N LEU A 31 -9.89 -1.52 3.01
CA LEU A 31 -9.31 -1.33 4.33
C LEU A 31 -10.45 -1.21 5.34
N PHE A 32 -10.41 -2.03 6.39
CA PHE A 32 -11.41 -2.06 7.44
C PHE A 32 -10.78 -1.78 8.80
N THR A 33 -11.56 -1.21 9.72
CA THR A 33 -11.19 -1.23 11.13
C THR A 33 -11.15 -2.68 11.65
N VAL A 34 -10.54 -2.90 12.80
CA VAL A 34 -10.58 -4.22 13.47
C VAL A 34 -12.00 -4.70 13.82
N LEU A 35 -12.97 -3.77 13.88
CA LEU A 35 -14.40 -4.06 14.09
C LEU A 35 -15.16 -4.28 12.76
N GLY A 36 -14.48 -4.22 11.61
CA GLY A 36 -15.07 -4.47 10.29
C GLY A 36 -15.70 -3.25 9.59
N ALA A 37 -15.64 -2.05 10.16
CA ALA A 37 -16.15 -0.86 9.50
C ALA A 37 -15.21 -0.42 8.36
N PRO A 38 -15.72 -0.06 7.16
CA PRO A 38 -14.87 0.31 6.04
C PRO A 38 -14.19 1.67 6.27
N LEU A 39 -12.86 1.69 6.26
CA LEU A 39 -12.03 2.89 6.26
C LEU A 39 -11.81 3.44 4.84
N ALA A 40 -11.69 2.54 3.86
CA ALA A 40 -11.58 2.86 2.44
C ALA A 40 -11.97 1.64 1.61
N ARG A 41 -12.61 1.86 0.48
CA ARG A 41 -12.82 0.86 -0.56
C ARG A 41 -12.54 1.49 -1.91
N GLN A 42 -11.66 0.89 -2.68
CA GLN A 42 -11.27 1.39 -3.99
C GLN A 42 -11.07 0.25 -4.97
N THR A 43 -11.37 0.50 -6.24
CA THR A 43 -10.98 -0.38 -7.34
C THR A 43 -9.83 0.24 -8.11
N LEU A 44 -8.88 -0.58 -8.52
CA LEU A 44 -7.85 -0.23 -9.51
C LEU A 44 -8.16 -0.95 -10.83
N GLU A 45 -8.39 -0.15 -11.86
CA GLU A 45 -8.70 -0.59 -13.24
C GLU A 45 -8.02 0.37 -14.20
N ASP A 46 -7.32 -0.14 -15.21
CA ASP A 46 -6.55 0.65 -16.19
C ASP A 46 -5.63 1.71 -15.55
N GLY A 47 -4.98 1.35 -14.43
CA GLY A 47 -4.08 2.25 -13.69
C GLY A 47 -4.79 3.39 -12.95
N ARG A 48 -6.12 3.39 -12.86
CA ARG A 48 -6.92 4.43 -12.21
C ARG A 48 -7.61 3.90 -10.96
N TRP A 49 -7.39 4.59 -9.85
CA TRP A 49 -8.12 4.38 -8.61
C TRP A 49 -9.50 5.03 -8.68
N ARG A 50 -10.54 4.30 -8.26
CA ARG A 50 -11.90 4.83 -8.06
C ARG A 50 -12.42 4.39 -6.71
N ASN A 51 -13.12 5.26 -6.00
CA ASN A 51 -13.83 4.87 -4.78
C ASN A 51 -14.92 3.86 -5.12
N ASP A 52 -15.09 2.87 -4.25
CA ASP A 52 -16.05 1.79 -4.42
C ASP A 52 -17.12 1.83 -3.32
N GLY A 53 -18.36 2.07 -3.73
CA GLY A 53 -19.49 2.35 -2.84
C GLY A 53 -19.38 3.72 -2.14
N PHE A 54 -20.00 3.82 -0.96
CA PHE A 54 -20.22 5.11 -0.26
C PHE A 54 -19.15 5.48 0.79
N ALA A 55 -18.01 4.79 0.83
CA ALA A 55 -16.95 5.17 1.77
C ALA A 55 -16.37 6.54 1.37
N PRO A 56 -16.11 7.44 2.34
CA PRO A 56 -15.52 8.74 2.04
C PRO A 56 -14.13 8.58 1.40
N PRO A 57 -13.70 9.53 0.54
CA PRO A 57 -12.33 9.54 0.04
C PRO A 57 -11.31 9.54 1.19
N ASN A 58 -10.37 8.60 1.15
CA ASN A 58 -9.34 8.44 2.17
C ASN A 58 -7.95 8.50 1.50
N ALA A 59 -7.36 9.70 1.46
CA ALA A 59 -6.10 9.93 0.76
C ALA A 59 -4.94 9.09 1.32
N SER A 60 -4.91 8.83 2.63
CA SER A 60 -3.89 7.98 3.26
C SER A 60 -4.03 6.53 2.81
N ALA A 61 -5.25 6.01 2.74
CA ALA A 61 -5.49 4.67 2.20
C ALA A 61 -5.15 4.58 0.70
N THR A 62 -5.50 5.58 -0.12
CA THR A 62 -5.11 5.61 -1.54
C THR A 62 -3.59 5.56 -1.71
N ARG A 63 -2.85 6.32 -0.88
CA ARG A 63 -1.38 6.31 -0.90
C ARG A 63 -0.81 4.96 -0.49
N LEU A 64 -1.35 4.34 0.57
CA LEU A 64 -1.00 2.98 0.96
C LEU A 64 -1.23 2.00 -0.19
N PHE A 65 -2.40 2.00 -0.83
CA PHE A 65 -2.71 1.05 -1.89
C PHE A 65 -1.77 1.23 -3.09
N ALA A 66 -1.51 2.47 -3.52
CA ALA A 66 -0.55 2.75 -4.57
C ALA A 66 0.87 2.30 -4.19
N ALA A 67 1.26 2.48 -2.93
CA ALA A 67 2.55 2.02 -2.42
C ALA A 67 2.67 0.50 -2.42
N LEU A 68 1.58 -0.21 -2.11
CA LEU A 68 1.54 -1.66 -2.16
C LEU A 68 1.58 -2.22 -3.58
N VAL A 69 1.01 -1.52 -4.57
CA VAL A 69 1.20 -1.89 -5.98
C VAL A 69 2.69 -1.85 -6.34
N PHE A 70 3.40 -0.79 -5.98
CA PHE A 70 4.86 -0.73 -6.17
C PHE A 70 5.58 -1.80 -5.33
N ALA A 71 5.14 -2.01 -4.09
CA ALA A 71 5.71 -2.99 -3.18
C ALA A 71 5.36 -4.45 -3.50
N TRP A 72 4.47 -4.74 -4.44
CA TRP A 72 4.17 -6.11 -4.87
C TRP A 72 4.45 -6.33 -6.35
N THR A 73 4.82 -5.30 -7.08
CA THR A 73 5.33 -5.46 -8.45
C THR A 73 6.57 -6.37 -8.41
N PRO A 74 6.57 -7.49 -9.15
CA PRO A 74 7.75 -8.34 -9.29
C PRO A 74 8.93 -7.51 -9.78
N GLU A 75 10.13 -7.77 -9.27
CA GLU A 75 11.31 -6.97 -9.61
C GLU A 75 11.58 -6.93 -11.12
N ALA A 76 11.36 -8.05 -11.81
CA ALA A 76 11.48 -8.16 -13.27
C ALA A 76 10.52 -7.24 -14.04
N ASP A 77 9.38 -6.88 -13.46
CA ASP A 77 8.34 -6.07 -14.10
C ASP A 77 8.50 -4.56 -13.79
N LEU A 78 9.41 -4.20 -12.87
CA LEU A 78 9.56 -2.80 -12.42
C LEU A 78 9.97 -1.87 -13.56
N ALA A 79 10.87 -2.32 -14.45
CA ALA A 79 11.39 -1.49 -15.54
C ALA A 79 10.33 -1.17 -16.61
N GLU A 80 9.32 -2.03 -16.77
CA GLU A 80 8.20 -1.81 -17.68
C GLU A 80 7.16 -0.85 -17.08
N ARG A 81 6.94 -0.93 -15.75
CA ARG A 81 5.88 -0.20 -15.05
C ARG A 81 6.32 1.14 -14.47
N TYR A 82 7.61 1.30 -14.19
CA TYR A 82 8.18 2.48 -13.56
C TYR A 82 9.42 2.93 -14.32
N ARG A 83 9.61 4.25 -14.42
CA ARG A 83 10.82 4.79 -15.04
C ARG A 83 12.04 4.44 -14.19
N GLN A 84 13.10 3.91 -14.82
CA GLN A 84 14.30 3.43 -14.13
C GLN A 84 15.03 4.50 -13.32
N ASP A 85 14.94 5.78 -13.71
CA ASP A 85 15.49 6.91 -12.94
C ASP A 85 14.71 7.23 -11.67
N ARG A 86 13.57 6.55 -11.43
CA ARG A 86 12.65 6.85 -10.34
C ARG A 86 12.61 5.81 -9.24
N TYR A 87 13.26 4.67 -9.41
CA TYR A 87 13.28 3.67 -8.36
C TYR A 87 14.67 3.09 -8.14
N THR A 88 14.91 2.63 -6.92
CA THR A 88 16.07 1.83 -6.56
C THR A 88 15.62 0.56 -5.88
N VAL A 89 16.40 -0.51 -6.06
CA VAL A 89 16.22 -1.78 -5.36
C VAL A 89 17.56 -2.16 -4.75
N VAL A 90 17.58 -2.33 -3.43
CA VAL A 90 18.77 -2.69 -2.65
C VAL A 90 18.34 -3.74 -1.62
N THR A 91 18.66 -5.01 -1.88
CA THR A 91 18.49 -6.17 -0.98
C THR A 91 17.25 -6.09 -0.09
N GLY A 92 16.08 -6.40 -0.66
CA GLY A 92 14.81 -6.43 0.07
C GLY A 92 14.20 -5.06 0.38
N ARG A 93 14.90 -3.96 0.10
CA ARG A 93 14.39 -2.60 0.20
C ARG A 93 14.27 -1.99 -1.19
N ARG A 94 13.15 -1.34 -1.48
CA ARG A 94 12.93 -0.56 -2.70
C ARG A 94 12.47 0.85 -2.35
N THR A 95 12.89 1.81 -3.14
CA THR A 95 12.47 3.20 -2.99
C THR A 95 11.93 3.68 -4.32
N LEU A 96 10.75 4.30 -4.33
CA LEU A 96 10.25 5.10 -5.44
C LEU A 96 10.43 6.57 -5.08
N SER A 97 10.95 7.39 -5.99
CA SER A 97 11.31 8.79 -5.75
C SER A 97 10.65 9.77 -6.72
N HIS A 98 10.44 10.99 -6.23
CA HIS A 98 10.13 12.16 -7.05
C HIS A 98 11.28 12.50 -8.00
N LYS A 99 11.03 13.39 -8.98
CA LYS A 99 12.06 13.85 -9.94
C LYS A 99 13.26 14.49 -9.26
N ASN A 100 13.03 15.10 -8.10
CA ASN A 100 14.03 15.78 -7.29
C ASN A 100 14.77 14.82 -6.33
N GLY A 101 14.59 13.50 -6.48
CA GLY A 101 15.24 12.49 -5.65
C GLY A 101 14.61 12.25 -4.27
N LYS A 102 13.61 13.05 -3.85
CA LYS A 102 12.91 12.82 -2.58
C LYS A 102 12.13 11.50 -2.62
N PRO A 103 12.21 10.66 -1.57
CA PRO A 103 11.45 9.41 -1.52
C PRO A 103 9.95 9.70 -1.49
N LEU A 104 9.21 8.99 -2.35
CA LEU A 104 7.75 8.95 -2.37
C LEU A 104 7.25 7.73 -1.61
N ILE A 105 7.88 6.57 -1.81
CA ILE A 105 7.57 5.31 -1.14
C ILE A 105 8.88 4.64 -0.80
N VAL A 106 9.03 4.17 0.42
CA VAL A 106 10.10 3.24 0.80
C VAL A 106 9.46 1.96 1.28
N ALA A 107 9.67 0.86 0.56
CA ALA A 107 9.15 -0.45 0.94
C ALA A 107 10.30 -1.38 1.32
N ASP A 108 10.25 -1.92 2.53
CA ASP A 108 11.23 -2.86 3.07
C ASP A 108 10.54 -4.20 3.34
N SER A 109 11.15 -5.29 2.91
CA SER A 109 10.57 -6.65 2.94
C SER A 109 11.47 -7.69 3.62
N LYS A 110 12.50 -7.25 4.36
CA LYS A 110 13.46 -8.16 5.01
C LYS A 110 12.83 -9.11 6.03
N GLU A 111 11.86 -8.63 6.81
CA GLU A 111 11.16 -9.43 7.83
C GLU A 111 9.64 -9.41 7.60
N GLN A 112 9.10 -8.21 7.49
CA GLN A 112 7.71 -7.92 7.22
C GLN A 112 7.67 -6.76 6.23
N LEU A 113 6.60 -6.68 5.44
CA LEU A 113 6.47 -5.57 4.51
C LEU A 113 6.17 -4.28 5.30
N SER A 114 7.12 -3.35 5.31
CA SER A 114 6.95 -2.02 5.85
C SER A 114 6.98 -1.00 4.72
N VAL A 115 6.09 -0.01 4.77
CA VAL A 115 5.97 1.07 3.79
C VAL A 115 6.02 2.41 4.50
N GLU A 116 7.00 3.25 4.15
CA GLU A 116 7.08 4.65 4.57
C GLU A 116 6.54 5.56 3.47
N LEU A 117 5.67 6.50 3.85
CA LEU A 117 5.03 7.46 2.96
C LEU A 117 5.48 8.91 3.26
N PRO A 118 5.29 9.87 2.34
CA PRO A 118 5.86 11.22 2.47
C PRO A 118 5.25 12.06 3.59
N ASP A 119 4.09 11.66 4.12
CA ASP A 119 3.48 12.29 5.30
C ASP A 119 4.10 11.81 6.62
N GLY A 120 5.17 11.01 6.55
CA GLY A 120 5.84 10.42 7.70
C GLY A 120 5.11 9.22 8.28
N SER A 121 4.04 8.74 7.63
CA SER A 121 3.38 7.52 8.09
C SER A 121 4.17 6.27 7.70
N THR A 122 4.23 5.35 8.65
CA THR A 122 4.80 4.01 8.45
C THR A 122 3.68 2.99 8.57
N TRP A 123 3.60 2.10 7.59
CA TRP A 123 2.59 1.06 7.49
C TRP A 123 3.25 -0.30 7.45
N VAL A 124 2.95 -1.15 8.44
CA VAL A 124 3.48 -2.50 8.54
C VAL A 124 2.37 -3.49 8.20
N LEU A 125 2.65 -4.40 7.26
CA LEU A 125 1.72 -5.40 6.78
C LEU A 125 2.19 -6.80 7.16
N ARG A 126 1.28 -7.59 7.74
CA ARG A 126 1.54 -8.98 8.14
C ARG A 126 0.39 -9.88 7.68
N PRO A 127 0.67 -11.13 7.28
CA PRO A 127 -0.37 -12.14 7.14
C PRO A 127 -1.19 -12.23 8.43
N LEU A 128 -2.51 -12.35 8.31
CA LEU A 128 -3.32 -12.74 9.45
C LEU A 128 -2.99 -14.20 9.76
N GLU A 129 -2.43 -14.48 10.94
CA GLU A 129 -2.21 -15.85 11.38
C GLU A 129 -3.57 -16.58 11.41
N GLN A 130 -3.71 -17.61 10.58
CA GLN A 130 -4.88 -18.47 10.64
C GLN A 130 -4.79 -19.29 11.93
N VAL A 131 -5.74 -19.07 12.85
CA VAL A 131 -6.00 -20.01 13.93
C VAL A 131 -6.37 -21.34 13.25
N ARG A 132 -5.50 -22.35 13.40
CA ARG A 132 -5.74 -23.72 12.96
C ARG A 132 -6.75 -24.40 13.88
#